data_AF-A0A2H9RDW8-F1
#
_entry.id   AF-A0A2H9RDW8-F1
#
_cell.length_a   1.000
_cell.length_b   1.000
_cell.length_c   1.000
_cell.angle_alpha   90.00
_cell.angle_beta   90.00
_cell.angle_gamma   90.00
#
_symmetry.space_group_name_H-M   'P 1'
#
loop_
_entity.id
_entity.type
_entity.pdbx_description
1 polymer ?
#
loop_
_entity_poly.entity_id
_entity_poly.type
_entity_poly.pdbx_seq_one_letter_code
_entity_poly.pdbx_strand_id
1 'polypeptide(L)'
;ASGYEVTYVRNITDIDDKIIKRAAENHESIHALTQRFIDAMHADADALGVQRPDFEPRATQYIPQMLAMIAQLEQNGLAYQAADGDVNYAVRKFEGYGKLSGKSLEDLRAGERVDVATDKNDPL
;
A
#
# COMPACT_ATOMS: atom_id res chain seq x y z
N ALA A 1 16.63 5.07 28.18
CA ALA A 1 16.13 5.67 26.92
C ALA A 1 17.23 6.56 26.35
N SER A 2 17.40 6.57 25.02
CA SER A 2 18.52 7.24 24.33
C SER A 2 18.40 8.78 24.23
N GLY A 3 17.30 9.37 24.75
CA GLY A 3 17.09 10.82 24.77
C GLY A 3 16.62 11.44 23.45
N TYR A 4 16.32 10.63 22.42
CA TYR A 4 15.82 11.14 21.14
C TYR A 4 14.36 11.59 21.21
N GLU A 5 14.08 12.71 20.55
CA GLU A 5 12.73 13.08 20.15
C GLU A 5 12.38 12.33 18.87
N VAL A 6 11.33 11.52 18.91
CA VAL A 6 10.92 10.64 17.82
C VAL A 6 9.54 11.05 17.35
N THR A 7 9.37 11.21 16.04
CA THR A 7 8.06 11.28 15.41
C THR A 7 7.72 9.92 14.83
N TYR A 8 6.81 9.20 15.48
CA TYR A 8 6.33 7.89 15.09
C TYR A 8 5.05 8.00 14.24
N VAL A 9 5.14 7.58 12.98
CA VAL A 9 4.01 7.50 12.06
C VAL A 9 3.70 6.03 11.75
N ARG A 10 2.43 5.63 11.86
CA ARG A 10 1.94 4.30 11.47
C ARG A 10 0.63 4.46 10.69
N ASN A 11 0.54 3.94 9.46
CA ASN A 11 -0.70 4.07 8.69
C ASN A 11 -1.76 3.04 9.11
N ILE A 12 -3.00 3.31 8.71
CA ILE A 12 -4.10 2.34 8.66
C ILE A 12 -4.47 2.12 7.20
N THR A 13 -4.46 0.86 6.78
CA THR A 13 -5.04 0.45 5.49
C THR A 13 -6.52 0.19 5.69
N ASP A 14 -7.38 1.14 5.32
CA ASP A 14 -8.84 1.08 5.49
C ASP A 14 -9.60 0.92 4.16
N ILE A 15 -8.88 0.66 3.07
CA ILE A 15 -9.41 0.23 1.78
C ILE A 15 -8.43 -0.76 1.14
N ASP A 16 -8.93 -1.95 0.79
CA ASP A 16 -8.18 -3.07 0.20
C ASP A 16 -9.19 -4.12 -0.31
N ASP A 17 -8.80 -4.99 -1.25
CA ASP A 17 -9.66 -6.05 -1.79
C ASP A 17 -10.26 -6.95 -0.69
N LYS A 18 -9.48 -7.28 0.35
CA LYS A 18 -9.97 -8.09 1.47
C LYS A 18 -11.03 -7.37 2.28
N ILE A 19 -10.89 -6.05 2.45
CA ILE A 19 -11.83 -5.20 3.16
C ILE A 19 -13.12 -5.08 2.35
N ILE A 20 -13.02 -4.79 1.05
CA ILE A 20 -14.18 -4.67 0.14
C ILE A 20 -14.96 -5.98 0.12
N LYS A 21 -14.27 -7.10 -0.08
CA LYS A 21 -14.88 -8.43 -0.10
C LYS A 21 -15.59 -8.74 1.23
N ARG A 22 -14.92 -8.53 2.37
CA ARG A 22 -15.52 -8.80 3.69
C ARG A 22 -16.70 -7.89 3.99
N ALA A 23 -16.62 -6.60 3.63
CA ALA A 23 -17.71 -5.67 3.84
C ALA A 23 -18.95 -6.09 3.02
N ALA A 24 -18.75 -6.54 1.78
CA ALA A 24 -19.81 -7.09 0.95
C ALA A 24 -20.42 -8.38 1.54
N GLU A 25 -19.60 -9.32 2.01
CA GLU A 25 -20.04 -10.54 2.70
C GLU A 25 -20.87 -10.24 3.96
N ASN A 26 -20.49 -9.19 4.69
CA ASN A 26 -21.14 -8.78 5.93
C ASN A 26 -22.35 -7.86 5.71
N HIS A 27 -22.62 -7.45 4.46
CA HIS A 27 -23.62 -6.44 4.13
C HIS A 27 -23.46 -5.12 4.92
N GLU A 28 -22.22 -4.67 5.09
CA GLU A 28 -21.88 -3.40 5.76
C GLU A 28 -20.95 -2.53 4.90
N SER A 29 -20.77 -1.27 5.27
CA SER A 29 -19.82 -0.41 4.56
C SER A 29 -18.37 -0.73 4.96
N ILE A 30 -17.41 -0.47 4.07
CA ILE A 30 -15.98 -0.59 4.40
C ILE A 30 -15.60 0.27 5.61
N HIS A 31 -16.28 1.40 5.80
CA HIS A 31 -16.04 2.31 6.92
C HIS A 31 -16.48 1.68 8.25
N ALA A 32 -17.68 1.09 8.31
CA ALA A 32 -18.18 0.43 9.51
C ALA A 32 -17.30 -0.77 9.89
N LEU A 33 -16.96 -1.60 8.89
CA LEU A 33 -16.07 -2.75 9.07
C LEU A 33 -14.71 -2.31 9.62
N THR A 34 -14.05 -1.36 8.95
CA THR A 34 -12.69 -0.94 9.32
C THR A 34 -12.68 -0.19 10.64
N GLN A 35 -13.66 0.67 10.94
CA GLN A 35 -13.72 1.36 12.23
C GLN A 35 -13.75 0.37 13.39
N ARG A 36 -14.59 -0.67 13.31
CA ARG A 36 -14.66 -1.72 14.33
C ARG A 36 -13.32 -2.43 14.55
N PHE A 37 -12.57 -2.70 13.47
CA PHE A 37 -11.26 -3.35 13.58
C PHE A 37 -10.13 -2.39 13.99
N ILE A 38 -10.25 -1.10 13.68
CA ILE A 38 -9.34 -0.06 14.20
C ILE A 38 -9.50 0.03 15.72
N ASP A 39 -10.73 0.08 16.23
CA ASP A 39 -11.01 0.11 17.66
C ASP A 39 -10.48 -1.14 18.37
N ALA A 40 -10.64 -2.31 17.76
CA ALA A 40 -10.09 -3.57 18.28
C ALA A 40 -8.55 -3.59 18.28
N MET A 41 -7.92 -3.18 17.17
CA MET A 41 -6.45 -3.07 17.06
C MET A 41 -5.88 -2.13 18.12
N HIS A 42 -6.58 -1.03 18.39
CA HIS A 42 -6.26 -0.06 19.41
C HIS A 42 -6.35 -0.64 20.82
N ALA A 43 -7.44 -1.33 21.13
CA ALA A 43 -7.61 -2.00 22.42
C ALA A 43 -6.53 -3.06 22.66
N ASP A 44 -6.20 -3.87 21.64
CA ASP A 44 -5.16 -4.90 21.73
C ASP A 44 -3.76 -4.29 21.91
N ALA A 45 -3.44 -3.23 21.16
CA ALA A 45 -2.17 -2.52 21.28
C ALA A 45 -2.00 -1.89 22.68
N ASP A 46 -3.05 -1.28 23.22
CA ASP A 46 -3.05 -0.71 24.56
C ASP A 46 -2.87 -1.79 25.64
N ALA A 47 -3.54 -2.93 25.49
CA ALA A 47 -3.40 -4.07 26.40
C ALA A 47 -1.98 -4.66 26.41
N LEU A 48 -1.28 -4.57 25.28
CA LEU A 48 0.13 -4.97 25.14
C LEU A 48 1.12 -3.88 25.61
N GLY A 49 0.64 -2.70 26.00
CA GLY A 49 1.49 -1.57 26.40
C GLY A 49 2.24 -0.93 25.22
N VAL A 50 1.76 -1.09 24.00
CA VAL A 50 2.35 -0.48 22.80
C VAL A 50 2.03 1.02 22.81
N GLN A 51 3.04 1.86 22.60
CA GLN A 51 2.85 3.30 22.49
C GLN A 51 2.04 3.67 21.24
N ARG A 52 1.14 4.64 21.37
CA ARG A 52 0.41 5.21 20.24
C ARG A 52 1.37 5.97 19.32
N PRO A 53 1.15 5.93 17.99
CA PRO A 53 1.88 6.80 17.06
C PRO A 53 1.49 8.25 17.27
N ASP A 54 2.39 9.17 16.93
CA ASP A 54 2.11 10.61 16.87
C ASP A 54 1.13 10.92 15.73
N PHE A 55 1.20 10.15 14.64
CA PHE A 55 0.30 10.26 13.50
C PHE A 55 -0.16 8.89 13.01
N GLU A 56 -1.47 8.75 12.81
CA GLU A 56 -2.10 7.51 12.34
C GLU A 56 -2.97 7.71 11.08
N PRO A 57 -2.36 8.06 9.92
CA PRO A 57 -3.12 8.39 8.72
C PRO A 57 -3.86 7.17 8.15
N ARG A 58 -5.11 7.39 7.72
CA ARG A 58 -5.91 6.39 7.00
C ARG A 58 -5.76 6.53 5.50
N ALA A 59 -5.64 5.42 4.76
CA ALA A 59 -5.50 5.47 3.31
C ALA A 59 -6.63 6.24 2.62
N THR A 60 -7.88 6.05 3.04
CA THR A 60 -9.05 6.76 2.48
C THR A 60 -8.98 8.28 2.62
N GLN A 61 -8.26 8.80 3.61
CA GLN A 61 -8.10 10.24 3.85
C GLN A 61 -7.03 10.89 2.97
N TYR A 62 -6.20 10.08 2.30
CA TYR A 62 -5.04 10.53 1.52
C TYR A 62 -5.16 10.23 0.02
N ILE A 63 -6.36 9.87 -0.47
CA ILE A 63 -6.62 9.62 -1.90
C ILE A 63 -6.13 10.77 -2.80
N PRO A 64 -6.43 12.06 -2.51
CA PRO A 64 -5.92 13.16 -3.33
C PRO A 64 -4.40 13.20 -3.46
N GLN A 65 -3.68 12.91 -2.37
CA GLN A 65 -2.22 12.88 -2.32
C GLN A 65 -1.66 11.68 -3.08
N MET A 66 -2.31 10.51 -2.99
CA MET A 66 -1.96 9.32 -3.77
C MET A 66 -2.11 9.62 -5.27
N LEU A 67 -3.21 10.23 -5.70
CA LEU A 67 -3.42 10.63 -7.10
C LEU A 67 -2.38 11.65 -7.58
N ALA A 68 -2.04 12.64 -6.75
CA ALA A 68 -1.00 13.61 -7.08
C ALA A 68 0.38 12.95 -7.24
N MET A 69 0.71 11.97 -6.40
CA MET A 69 1.95 11.21 -6.51
C MET A 69 1.99 10.36 -7.77
N ILE A 70 0.90 9.68 -8.11
CA ILE A 70 0.77 8.89 -9.34
C ILE A 70 0.98 9.79 -10.56
N ALA A 71 0.31 10.95 -10.61
CA ALA A 71 0.47 11.91 -11.70
C ALA A 71 1.93 12.38 -11.85
N GLN A 72 2.65 12.59 -10.75
CA GLN A 72 4.07 12.94 -10.79
C GLN A 72 4.94 11.79 -11.33
N LEU A 73 4.62 10.54 -10.99
CA LEU A 73 5.32 9.37 -11.51
C LEU A 73 5.09 9.22 -13.02
N GLU A 74 3.87 9.44 -13.50
CA GLU A 74 3.55 9.43 -14.93
C GLU A 74 4.31 10.53 -15.68
N GLN A 75 4.33 11.76 -15.15
CA GLN A 75 5.10 12.88 -15.73
C GLN A 75 6.60 12.56 -15.81
N ASN A 76 7.14 11.85 -14.81
CA ASN A 76 8.53 11.43 -14.78
C ASN A 76 8.80 10.18 -15.65
N GLY A 77 7.79 9.64 -16.33
CA GLY A 77 7.88 8.43 -17.14
C GLY A 77 8.06 7.15 -16.33
N LEU A 78 7.86 7.20 -15.01
CA LEU A 78 7.99 6.09 -14.06
C LEU A 78 6.67 5.37 -13.77
N ALA A 79 5.56 5.84 -14.32
CA ALA A 79 4.28 5.14 -14.34
C ALA A 79 3.65 5.23 -15.74
N TYR A 80 2.72 4.32 -16.02
CA TYR A 80 1.98 4.28 -17.28
C TYR A 80 0.59 3.70 -17.08
N GLN A 81 -0.39 4.21 -17.82
CA GLN A 81 -1.72 3.61 -17.89
C GLN A 81 -1.72 2.40 -18.84
N ALA A 82 -2.21 1.26 -18.37
CA ALA A 82 -2.40 0.04 -19.14
C ALA A 82 -3.74 0.07 -19.92
N ALA A 83 -3.95 -0.92 -20.79
CA ALA A 83 -5.11 -0.97 -21.68
C ALA A 83 -6.44 -1.17 -20.93
N ASP A 84 -6.40 -1.81 -19.77
CA ASP A 84 -7.52 -2.01 -18.85
C ASP A 84 -7.89 -0.74 -18.05
N GLY A 85 -7.06 0.30 -18.11
CA GLY A 85 -7.24 1.58 -17.44
C GLY A 85 -6.44 1.71 -16.14
N ASP A 86 -5.80 0.65 -15.65
CA ASP A 86 -5.00 0.69 -14.42
C ASP A 86 -3.67 1.42 -14.64
N VAL A 87 -3.21 2.16 -13.62
CA VAL A 87 -1.91 2.83 -13.66
C VAL A 87 -0.86 1.97 -12.98
N ASN A 88 0.13 1.52 -13.76
CA ASN A 88 1.20 0.64 -13.33
C ASN A 88 2.52 1.40 -13.15
N TYR A 89 3.33 0.98 -12.18
CA TYR A 89 4.69 1.51 -11.99
C TYR A 89 5.68 0.84 -12.94
N ALA A 90 6.51 1.63 -13.64
CA ALA A 90 7.49 1.13 -14.59
C ALA A 90 8.77 0.67 -13.88
N VAL A 91 8.72 -0.49 -13.24
CA VAL A 91 9.79 -1.07 -12.41
C VAL A 91 11.18 -0.98 -13.07
N ARG A 92 11.30 -1.33 -14.36
CA ARG A 92 12.57 -1.30 -15.09
C ARG A 92 13.18 0.08 -15.30
N LYS A 93 12.36 1.14 -15.26
CA LYS A 93 12.84 2.52 -15.41
C LYS A 93 13.39 3.08 -14.11
N PHE A 94 13.30 2.34 -13.01
CA PHE A 94 13.90 2.69 -11.74
C PHE A 94 15.17 1.87 -11.49
N GLU A 95 16.34 2.46 -11.75
CA GLU A 95 17.64 1.80 -11.60
C GLU A 95 17.90 1.23 -10.19
N GLY A 96 17.22 1.76 -9.17
CA GLY A 96 17.36 1.32 -7.79
C GLY A 96 16.49 0.14 -7.37
N TYR A 97 15.70 -0.44 -8.27
CA TYR A 97 14.73 -1.45 -7.89
C TYR A 97 15.41 -2.74 -7.39
N GLY A 98 14.88 -3.32 -6.32
CA GLY A 98 15.44 -4.53 -5.70
C GLY A 98 16.56 -4.29 -4.68
N LYS A 99 17.10 -3.06 -4.55
CA LYS A 99 18.15 -2.74 -3.57
C LYS A 99 17.81 -3.11 -2.12
N LEU A 100 16.53 -2.99 -1.73
CA LEU A 100 16.07 -3.33 -0.37
C LEU A 100 16.04 -4.84 -0.12
N SER A 101 15.59 -5.63 -1.10
CA SER A 101 15.47 -7.09 -0.97
C SER A 101 16.76 -7.83 -1.34
N GLY A 102 17.73 -7.14 -1.95
CA GLY A 102 18.95 -7.71 -2.50
C GLY A 102 18.74 -8.53 -3.77
N LYS A 103 17.54 -8.48 -4.36
CA LYS A 103 17.20 -9.23 -5.58
C LYS A 103 17.42 -8.38 -6.82
N SER A 104 17.94 -8.99 -7.87
CA SER A 104 17.94 -8.38 -9.20
C SER A 104 16.54 -8.45 -9.84
N LEU A 105 16.31 -7.66 -10.89
CA LEU A 105 15.09 -7.76 -11.69
C LEU A 105 14.92 -9.15 -12.34
N GLU A 106 16.02 -9.84 -12.61
CA GLU A 106 15.99 -11.19 -13.18
C GLU A 106 15.54 -12.21 -12.12
N ASP A 107 16.00 -12.08 -10.88
CA ASP A 107 15.57 -12.92 -9.76
C ASP A 107 14.08 -12.73 -9.42
N LEU A 108 13.58 -11.51 -9.59
CA LEU A 108 12.17 -11.19 -9.37
C LEU A 108 11.27 -11.84 -10.44
N ARG A 109 11.70 -11.84 -11.71
CA ARG A 109 10.99 -12.58 -12.78
C ARG A 109 10.96 -14.08 -12.54
N ALA A 110 12.06 -14.67 -12.09
CA ALA A 110 12.13 -16.11 -11.82
C ALA A 110 11.29 -16.55 -10.62
N GLY A 111 11.01 -15.62 -9.70
CA GLY A 111 10.19 -15.85 -8.49
C GLY A 111 8.70 -15.58 -8.65
N GLU A 112 8.27 -15.02 -9.78
CA GLU A 112 6.84 -14.87 -10.09
C GLU A 112 6.21 -16.24 -10.29
N ARG A 113 5.61 -16.75 -9.22
CA ARG A 113 4.42 -17.58 -9.37
C ARG A 113 3.29 -16.60 -9.70
N VAL A 114 2.82 -16.52 -10.94
CA VAL A 114 1.42 -16.16 -11.29
C VAL A 114 1.23 -16.03 -12.81
N ASP A 115 0.01 -16.38 -13.22
CA ASP A 115 -0.65 -16.09 -14.49
C ASP A 115 -0.30 -14.71 -15.03
N VAL A 116 0.23 -14.67 -16.25
CA VAL A 116 0.67 -13.44 -16.94
C VAL A 116 -0.53 -12.51 -17.07
N ALA A 117 -0.55 -11.41 -16.31
CA ALA A 117 -1.44 -10.29 -16.60
C ALA A 117 -1.07 -9.76 -17.99
N THR A 118 -1.94 -9.98 -18.97
CA THR A 118 -1.66 -9.75 -20.39
C THR A 118 -1.48 -8.28 -20.76
N ASP A 119 -1.88 -7.38 -19.86
CA ASP A 119 -2.11 -5.98 -20.18
C ASP A 119 -0.99 -5.07 -19.64
N LYS A 120 -0.02 -5.64 -18.91
CA LYS A 120 1.17 -4.90 -18.47
C LYS A 120 2.24 -4.82 -19.57
N ASN A 121 2.89 -3.66 -19.68
CA ASN A 121 4.01 -3.46 -20.61
C ASN A 121 5.27 -4.25 -20.19
N ASP A 122 5.41 -4.58 -18.91
CA ASP A 122 6.38 -5.54 -18.38
C ASP A 122 5.69 -6.46 -17.38
N PRO A 123 6.02 -7.76 -17.34
CA PRO A 123 5.49 -8.66 -16.31
C PRO A 123 5.79 -8.20 -14.87
N LEU A 124 6.91 -7.47 -14.65
CA LEU A 124 7.27 -6.87 -13.36
C LEU A 124 6.52 -5.55 -13.07
#